data_AF-A0A1X9MED1-F1
#
_entry.id   AF-A0A1X9MED1-F1
#
_cell.length_a   1.000
_cell.length_b   1.000
_cell.length_c   1.000
_cell.angle_alpha   90.00
_cell.angle_beta   90.00
_cell.angle_gamma   90.00
#
_symmetry.space_group_name_H-M   'P 1'
#
loop_
_entity.id
_entity.type
_entity.pdbx_description
1 polymer ?
#
loop_
_entity_poly.entity_id
_entity_poly.type
_entity_poly.pdbx_seq_one_letter_code
_entity_poly.pdbx_strand_id
1 'polypeptide(L)'
;MDSRISTQSIYSLPKPTRRNVNQQQTVSFHNFLNNEIRNSSVLKISKHAQYRMDTRGIDFSAEKWLAIQEKVKEARIKGVKDSLVITQDAALVVSAQNNTVITVLNRDEAKSQIFTNINGTILID
;
A
#
# COMPACT_ATOMS: atom_id res chain seq x y z
N MET A 1 -10.10 -68.80 0.79
CA MET A 1 -9.73 -67.79 1.80
C MET A 1 -8.23 -67.90 1.99
N ASP A 2 -7.46 -66.94 1.48
CA ASP A 2 -6.00 -66.92 1.63
C ASP A 2 -5.56 -65.53 2.09
N SER A 3 -5.14 -65.44 3.35
CA SER A 3 -4.68 -64.22 4.00
C SER A 3 -3.16 -64.16 3.92
N ARG A 4 -2.62 -63.66 2.81
CA ARG A 4 -1.20 -63.30 2.70
C ARG A 4 -1.02 -61.79 2.90
N ILE A 5 -0.85 -61.37 4.15
CA ILE A 5 -0.47 -59.99 4.46
C ILE A 5 1.07 -59.92 4.44
N SER A 6 1.61 -59.31 3.39
CA SER A 6 3.03 -58.98 3.28
C SER A 6 3.32 -57.76 4.16
N THR A 7 3.99 -57.96 5.30
CA THR A 7 4.45 -56.86 6.16
C THR A 7 5.74 -56.26 5.59
N GLN A 8 5.61 -55.17 4.83
CA GLN A 8 6.77 -54.37 4.44
C GLN A 8 7.20 -53.49 5.62
N SER A 9 8.46 -53.61 6.03
CA SER A 9 9.07 -52.80 7.07
C SER A 9 9.25 -51.35 6.60
N ILE A 10 8.74 -50.41 7.38
CA ILE A 10 8.89 -48.96 7.13
C ILE A 10 10.32 -48.54 7.48
N TYR A 11 11.09 -48.12 6.49
CA TYR A 11 12.37 -47.45 6.71
C TYR A 11 12.12 -46.06 7.30
N SER A 12 12.79 -45.74 8.42
CA SER A 12 12.75 -44.41 9.02
C SER A 12 13.77 -43.49 8.35
N LEU A 13 13.36 -42.25 8.08
CA LEU A 13 14.20 -41.25 7.44
C LEU A 13 15.32 -40.77 8.40
N PRO A 14 16.53 -40.48 7.88
CA PRO A 14 17.61 -39.93 8.70
C PRO A 14 17.23 -38.55 9.22
N LYS A 15 17.48 -38.30 10.52
CA LYS A 15 17.23 -36.99 11.13
C LYS A 15 18.26 -35.98 10.60
N PRO A 16 17.83 -34.78 10.17
CA PRO A 16 18.75 -33.79 9.63
C PRO A 16 19.70 -33.27 10.72
N THR A 17 21.00 -33.35 10.46
CA THR A 17 22.03 -32.75 11.32
C THR A 17 21.94 -31.24 11.23
N ARG A 18 21.58 -30.58 12.34
CA ARG A 18 21.57 -29.11 12.43
C ARG A 18 23.00 -28.59 12.36
N ARG A 19 23.37 -28.00 11.22
CA ARG A 19 24.54 -27.13 11.11
C ARG A 19 24.25 -25.84 11.87
N ASN A 20 25.07 -25.53 12.87
CA ASN A 20 25.10 -24.22 13.50
C ASN A 20 25.63 -23.21 12.47
N VAL A 21 24.70 -22.53 11.79
CA VAL A 21 25.03 -21.36 10.98
C VAL A 21 25.27 -20.22 11.96
N ASN A 22 26.51 -19.73 11.97
CA ASN A 22 26.93 -18.58 12.76
C ASN A 22 25.99 -17.41 12.44
N GLN A 23 25.30 -16.90 13.45
CA GLN A 23 24.25 -15.88 13.33
C GLN A 23 24.89 -14.55 12.91
N GLN A 24 25.18 -14.40 11.61
CA GLN A 24 25.41 -13.10 11.02
C GLN A 24 24.11 -12.31 11.14
N GLN A 25 24.21 -11.17 11.81
CA GLN A 25 23.14 -10.26 12.22
C GLN A 25 21.97 -10.21 11.23
N THR A 26 20.97 -11.06 11.47
CA THR A 26 19.69 -10.94 10.79
C THR A 26 19.01 -9.73 11.41
N VAL A 27 18.91 -8.63 10.66
CA VAL A 27 17.98 -7.55 10.99
C VAL A 27 16.63 -8.21 11.26
N SER A 28 16.16 -8.14 12.51
CA SER A 28 14.92 -8.77 12.92
C SER A 28 13.78 -8.24 12.06
N PHE A 29 12.84 -9.11 11.65
CA PHE A 29 11.62 -8.70 10.96
C PHE A 29 10.91 -7.55 11.68
N HIS A 30 10.98 -7.56 13.03
CA HIS A 30 10.48 -6.46 13.85
C HIS A 30 11.12 -5.11 13.51
N ASN A 31 12.43 -5.08 13.29
CA ASN A 31 13.14 -3.85 12.94
C ASN A 31 12.76 -3.37 11.54
N PHE A 32 12.63 -4.29 10.58
CA PHE A 32 12.20 -3.97 9.22
C PHE A 32 10.77 -3.42 9.20
N LEU A 33 9.84 -4.10 9.88
CA LEU A 33 8.45 -3.66 10.01
C LEU A 33 8.34 -2.28 10.68
N ASN A 34 9.06 -2.06 11.79
CA ASN A 34 9.06 -0.78 12.48
C ASN A 34 9.62 0.35 11.60
N ASN A 35 10.66 0.07 10.81
CA ASN A 35 11.20 1.06 9.89
C ASN A 35 10.15 1.46 8.84
N GLU A 36 9.41 0.49 8.32
CA GLU A 36 8.42 0.74 7.28
C GLU A 36 7.14 1.40 7.78
N ILE A 37 6.77 1.16 9.03
CA ILE A 37 5.74 1.94 9.73
C ILE A 37 6.20 3.39 9.92
N ARG A 38 7.47 3.64 10.28
CA ARG A 38 7.99 5.02 10.45
C ARG A 38 8.09 5.77 9.12
N ASN A 39 8.41 5.08 8.03
CA ASN A 39 8.45 5.63 6.68
C ASN A 39 7.06 5.95 6.09
N SER A 40 5.97 5.68 6.83
CA SER A 40 4.60 6.00 6.40
C SER A 40 4.29 7.51 6.32
N SER A 41 5.24 8.39 6.64
CA SER A 41 5.08 9.85 6.51
C SER A 41 4.98 10.32 5.06
N VAL A 42 5.53 9.56 4.12
CA VAL A 42 5.51 9.89 2.68
C VAL A 42 4.20 9.44 2.07
N LEU A 43 3.57 10.32 1.28
CA LEU A 43 2.39 9.99 0.49
C LEU A 43 2.75 8.95 -0.59
N LYS A 44 2.11 7.79 -0.51
CA LYS A 44 2.31 6.65 -1.41
C LYS A 44 1.25 6.62 -2.51
N ILE A 45 1.57 6.02 -3.65
CA ILE A 45 0.63 5.77 -4.74
C ILE A 45 0.34 4.28 -4.76
N SER A 46 -0.95 3.90 -4.70
CA SER A 46 -1.35 2.50 -4.86
C SER A 46 -1.17 2.02 -6.30
N LYS A 47 -1.10 0.71 -6.52
CA LYS A 47 -1.00 0.14 -7.87
C LYS A 47 -2.16 0.57 -8.78
N HIS A 48 -3.37 0.67 -8.24
CA HIS A 48 -4.53 1.11 -9.01
C HIS A 48 -4.41 2.60 -9.38
N ALA A 49 -4.01 3.44 -8.44
CA ALA A 49 -3.75 4.86 -8.72
C ALA A 49 -2.67 5.05 -9.80
N GLN A 50 -1.55 4.33 -9.69
CA GLN A 50 -0.46 4.38 -10.68
C GLN A 50 -0.97 3.99 -12.07
N TYR A 51 -1.63 2.83 -12.19
CA TYR A 51 -2.20 2.38 -13.46
C TYR A 51 -3.18 3.40 -14.07
N ARG A 52 -4.01 4.03 -13.22
CA ARG A 52 -4.96 5.06 -13.64
C ARG A 52 -4.28 6.36 -14.07
N MET A 53 -3.16 6.73 -13.46
CA MET A 53 -2.33 7.87 -13.89
C MET A 53 -1.72 7.60 -15.25
N ASP A 54 -1.07 6.44 -15.41
CA ASP A 54 -0.41 6.05 -16.66
C ASP A 54 -1.40 5.97 -17.83
N THR A 55 -2.55 5.32 -17.62
CA THR A 55 -3.59 5.15 -18.66
C THR A 55 -4.21 6.47 -19.11
N ARG A 56 -4.27 7.48 -18.23
CA ARG A 56 -4.87 8.78 -18.52
C ARG A 56 -3.84 9.86 -18.83
N GLY A 57 -2.55 9.54 -18.85
CA GLY A 57 -1.48 10.51 -19.05
C GLY A 57 -1.45 11.61 -17.98
N ILE A 58 -1.84 11.28 -16.75
CA ILE A 58 -1.82 12.23 -15.62
C ILE A 58 -0.46 12.12 -14.96
N ASP A 59 0.32 13.18 -15.05
CA ASP A 59 1.59 13.32 -14.33
C ASP A 59 1.56 14.55 -13.43
N PHE A 60 2.20 14.44 -12.27
CA PHE A 60 2.29 15.53 -11.30
C PHE A 60 3.74 16.00 -11.22
N SER A 61 3.94 17.31 -11.37
CA SER A 61 5.24 17.89 -11.06
C SER A 61 5.61 17.64 -9.60
N ALA A 62 6.90 17.60 -9.29
CA ALA A 62 7.38 17.42 -7.93
C ALA A 62 6.78 18.47 -6.95
N GLU A 63 6.60 19.70 -7.41
CA GLU A 63 5.97 20.79 -6.65
C GLU A 63 4.49 20.51 -6.36
N LYS A 64 3.71 20.12 -7.37
CA LYS A 64 2.29 19.76 -7.19
C LYS A 64 2.16 18.56 -6.24
N TRP A 65 3.03 17.56 -6.38
CA TRP A 65 3.03 16.40 -5.51
C TRP A 65 3.34 16.74 -4.04
N LEU A 66 4.31 17.63 -3.81
CA LEU A 66 4.64 18.12 -2.48
C LEU A 66 3.45 18.87 -1.85
N ALA A 67 2.80 19.76 -2.62
CA ALA A 67 1.62 20.48 -2.17
C ALA A 67 0.46 19.53 -1.78
N ILE A 68 0.21 18.50 -2.58
CA ILE A 68 -0.78 17.46 -2.25
C ILE A 68 -0.40 16.77 -0.93
N GLN A 69 0.87 16.37 -0.78
CA GLN A 69 1.35 15.70 0.43
C GLN A 69 1.16 16.56 1.69
N GLU A 70 1.50 17.85 1.63
CA GLU A 70 1.32 18.79 2.73
C GLU A 70 -0.16 18.97 3.09
N LYS A 71 -1.03 19.13 2.09
CA LYS A 71 -2.48 19.29 2.33
C LYS A 71 -3.12 18.03 2.89
N VAL A 72 -2.71 16.85 2.42
CA VAL A 72 -3.17 15.57 2.99
C VAL A 72 -2.73 15.43 4.45
N LYS A 73 -1.50 15.82 4.78
CA LYS A 73 -0.99 15.84 6.15
C LYS A 73 -1.80 16.79 7.04
N GLU A 74 -2.11 17.99 6.54
CA GLU A 74 -2.95 18.97 7.22
C GLU A 74 -4.36 18.41 7.49
N ALA A 75 -4.98 17.81 6.48
CA ALA A 75 -6.30 17.19 6.60
C ALA A 75 -6.32 16.05 7.63
N ARG A 76 -5.26 15.23 7.66
CA ARG A 76 -5.10 14.17 8.67
C ARG A 76 -5.08 14.71 10.09
N ILE A 77 -4.35 15.81 10.32
CA ILE A 77 -4.30 16.48 11.64
C ILE A 77 -5.69 16.99 12.03
N LYS A 78 -6.50 17.41 11.06
CA LYS A 78 -7.90 17.82 11.25
C LYS A 78 -8.89 16.65 11.41
N GLY A 79 -8.40 15.40 11.44
CA GLY A 79 -9.24 14.21 11.63
C GLY A 79 -9.87 13.64 10.35
N VAL A 80 -9.48 14.14 9.18
CA VAL A 80 -9.87 13.55 7.90
C VAL A 80 -9.15 12.21 7.74
N LYS A 81 -9.89 11.15 7.43
CA LYS A 81 -9.37 9.79 7.24
C LYS A 81 -9.25 9.47 5.77
N ASP A 82 -10.32 9.75 5.03
CA ASP A 82 -10.44 9.51 3.60
C ASP A 82 -10.91 10.79 2.93
N SER A 83 -10.16 11.23 1.93
CA SER A 83 -10.32 12.54 1.32
C SER A 83 -10.38 12.50 -0.19
N LEU A 84 -11.23 13.37 -0.75
CA LEU A 84 -11.20 13.73 -2.15
C LEU A 84 -10.30 14.96 -2.35
N VAL A 85 -9.19 14.79 -3.04
CA VAL A 85 -8.28 15.88 -3.41
C VAL A 85 -8.61 16.31 -4.83
N ILE A 86 -8.90 17.59 -5.00
CA ILE A 86 -9.35 18.19 -6.24
C ILE A 86 -8.27 19.18 -6.69
N THR A 87 -7.65 18.91 -7.82
CA THR A 87 -6.64 19.77 -8.47
C THR A 87 -7.20 20.29 -9.81
N GLN A 88 -6.53 21.27 -10.43
CA GLN A 88 -6.93 21.77 -11.76
C GLN A 88 -7.13 20.64 -12.79
N ASP A 89 -6.23 19.66 -12.80
CA ASP A 89 -6.15 18.63 -13.86
C ASP A 89 -6.81 17.30 -13.47
N ALA A 90 -6.86 16.99 -12.17
CA ALA A 90 -7.24 15.67 -11.67
C ALA A 90 -7.97 15.69 -10.32
N ALA A 91 -8.71 14.62 -10.05
CA ALA A 91 -9.28 14.30 -8.75
C ALA A 91 -8.64 13.01 -8.21
N LEU A 92 -8.17 13.04 -6.97
CA LEU A 92 -7.52 11.91 -6.30
C LEU A 92 -8.35 11.49 -5.09
N VAL A 93 -8.57 10.19 -4.95
CA VAL A 93 -9.12 9.63 -3.71
C VAL A 93 -7.95 9.17 -2.86
N VAL A 94 -7.81 9.72 -1.66
CA VAL A 94 -6.65 9.55 -0.79
C VAL A 94 -7.08 9.09 0.59
N SER A 95 -6.47 8.02 1.08
CA SER A 95 -6.55 7.69 2.50
C SER A 95 -5.48 8.50 3.23
N ALA A 96 -5.91 9.59 3.87
CA ALA A 96 -5.06 10.43 4.70
C ALA A 96 -4.56 9.64 5.93
N GLN A 97 -5.36 8.73 6.48
CA GLN A 97 -4.92 7.86 7.58
C GLN A 97 -3.72 6.99 7.18
N ASN A 98 -3.75 6.44 5.97
CA ASN A 98 -2.71 5.53 5.46
C ASN A 98 -1.66 6.23 4.58
N ASN A 99 -1.73 7.56 4.45
CA ASN A 99 -0.93 8.35 3.51
C ASN A 99 -0.81 7.69 2.12
N THR A 100 -1.94 7.27 1.55
CA THR A 100 -1.95 6.51 0.29
C THR A 100 -3.02 7.02 -0.67
N VAL A 101 -2.63 7.29 -1.92
CA VAL A 101 -3.53 7.57 -3.04
C VAL A 101 -4.11 6.26 -3.57
N ILE A 102 -5.42 6.13 -3.48
CA ILE A 102 -6.18 4.93 -3.84
C ILE A 102 -6.52 4.93 -5.33
N THR A 103 -6.96 6.08 -5.87
CA THR A 103 -7.26 6.22 -7.29
C THR A 103 -7.07 7.66 -7.75
N VAL A 104 -6.88 7.82 -9.06
CA VAL A 104 -6.81 9.10 -9.75
C VAL A 104 -7.80 9.10 -10.91
N LEU A 105 -8.50 10.21 -11.09
CA LEU A 105 -9.39 10.49 -12.20
C LEU A 105 -8.97 11.82 -12.81
N ASN A 106 -9.16 12.00 -14.11
CA ASN A 106 -9.01 13.32 -14.72
C ASN A 106 -10.20 14.21 -14.29
N ARG A 107 -10.03 15.53 -14.44
CA ARG A 107 -11.03 16.49 -13.94
C ARG A 107 -12.40 16.33 -14.60
N ASP A 108 -12.45 15.99 -15.88
CA ASP A 108 -13.72 15.85 -16.60
C ASP A 108 -14.50 14.60 -16.22
N GLU A 109 -13.84 13.44 -16.06
CA GLU A 109 -14.50 12.23 -15.57
C GLU A 109 -15.03 12.45 -14.16
N ALA A 110 -14.24 13.09 -13.29
CA ALA A 110 -14.60 13.34 -11.91
C ALA A 110 -15.90 14.17 -11.76
N LYS A 111 -16.23 15.06 -12.70
CA LYS A 111 -17.45 15.89 -12.67
C LYS A 111 -18.74 15.05 -12.72
N SER A 112 -18.68 13.85 -13.28
CA SER A 112 -19.84 12.97 -13.44
C SER A 112 -19.87 11.80 -12.46
N GLN A 113 -18.91 11.72 -11.54
CA GLN A 113 -18.83 10.63 -10.56
C GLN A 113 -19.36 11.03 -9.19
N ILE A 114 -19.93 10.05 -8.48
CA ILE A 114 -20.31 10.19 -7.07
C ILE A 114 -19.23 9.52 -6.23
N PHE A 115 -18.66 10.27 -5.30
CA PHE A 115 -17.69 9.77 -4.33
C PHE A 115 -18.39 9.48 -3.01
N THR A 116 -18.18 8.29 -2.46
CA THR A 116 -18.70 7.87 -1.15
C THR A 116 -17.55 7.57 -0.20
N ASN A 117 -17.86 7.44 1.09
CA ASN A 117 -16.85 7.16 2.13
C ASN A 117 -15.73 8.22 2.18
N ILE A 118 -16.07 9.46 1.86
CA ILE A 118 -15.19 10.63 1.97
C ILE A 118 -15.66 11.45 3.16
N ASN A 119 -14.77 11.74 4.10
CA ASN A 119 -15.07 12.57 5.27
C ASN A 119 -14.35 13.93 5.25
N GLY A 120 -13.66 14.26 4.15
CA GLY A 120 -13.12 15.58 3.90
C GLY A 120 -12.71 15.80 2.45
N THR A 121 -12.77 17.05 1.99
CA THR A 121 -12.37 17.42 0.62
C THR A 121 -11.26 18.47 0.70
N ILE A 122 -10.25 18.31 -0.14
CA ILE A 122 -9.12 19.23 -0.26
C ILE A 122 -9.18 19.83 -1.66
N LEU A 123 -9.29 21.16 -1.75
CA LEU A 123 -9.19 21.88 -3.01
C LEU A 123 -7.79 22.50 -3.11
N ILE A 124 -7.11 22.22 -4.22
CA ILE A 124 -5.79 22.75 -4.54
C ILE A 124 -5.92 23.40 -5.93
N ASP A 125 -5.62 24.69 -6.00
CA ASP A 125 -5.61 25.48 -7.23
C ASP A 125 -4.17 25.91 -7.53
#